data_AF-A0A117QWX9-F1
#
_entry.id   AF-A0A117QWX9-F1
#
_cell.length_a   1.000
_cell.length_b   1.000
_cell.length_c   1.000
_cell.angle_alpha   90.00
_cell.angle_beta   90.00
_cell.angle_gamma   90.00
#
_symmetry.space_group_name_H-M   'P 1'
#
loop_
_entity.id
_entity.type
_entity.pdbx_description
1 polymer ?
#
loop_
_entity_poly.entity_id
_entity_poly.type
_entity_poly.pdbx_seq_one_letter_code
_entity_poly.pdbx_strand_id
1 'polypeptide(L)'
;MNGELPKEETVEDATFVRPFIITGGRAEPLQADLRLETLVVAVGVPDETLTFERRHIVAVCERPTTVAEVASRVGVPLGVAKVLVSDLVVAGQLTCRQPAELPLQTLERIRDHVRAL
;
A
#
# COMPACT_ATOMS: atom_id res chain seq x y z
N MET A 1 -28.43 43.10 13.74
CA MET A 1 -28.25 42.56 12.37
C MET A 1 -27.15 43.40 11.74
N ASN A 2 -25.91 42.95 11.55
CA ASN A 2 -25.42 41.60 11.27
C ASN A 2 -24.03 41.41 11.91
N GLY A 3 -23.82 40.23 12.51
CA GLY A 3 -22.51 39.78 12.97
C GLY A 3 -21.79 39.10 11.82
N GLU A 4 -20.61 39.57 11.48
CA GLU A 4 -19.70 38.88 10.57
C GLU A 4 -19.03 37.75 11.38
N LEU A 5 -19.37 36.50 11.06
CA LEU A 5 -18.69 35.32 11.62
C LEU A 5 -17.26 35.21 11.04
N PRO A 6 -16.30 34.62 11.78
CA PRO A 6 -14.94 34.42 11.28
C PRO A 6 -14.95 33.46 10.09
N LYS A 7 -14.18 33.78 9.06
CA LYS A 7 -13.99 32.94 7.89
C LYS A 7 -13.27 31.66 8.32
N GLU A 8 -13.93 30.52 8.18
CA GLU A 8 -13.32 29.20 8.35
C GLU A 8 -12.18 29.07 7.33
N GLU A 9 -10.94 29.00 7.82
CA GLU A 9 -9.79 28.56 7.02
C GLU A 9 -10.02 27.10 6.62
N THR A 10 -10.47 26.91 5.38
CA THR A 10 -10.51 25.60 4.74
C THR A 10 -9.09 25.08 4.64
N VAL A 11 -8.82 24.02 5.40
CA VAL A 11 -7.56 23.25 5.39
C VAL A 11 -7.13 23.03 3.94
N GLU A 12 -5.93 23.51 3.64
CA GLU A 12 -5.33 23.57 2.31
C GLU A 12 -5.43 22.21 1.60
N ASP A 13 -5.92 22.29 0.36
CA ASP A 13 -5.97 21.23 -0.64
C ASP A 13 -4.57 20.64 -0.82
N ALA A 14 -4.29 19.56 -0.11
CA ALA A 14 -3.17 18.67 -0.38
C ALA A 14 -3.42 18.01 -1.75
N THR A 15 -3.21 18.79 -2.81
CA THR A 15 -3.25 18.45 -4.24
C THR A 15 -3.99 17.13 -4.49
N PHE A 16 -5.33 17.17 -4.49
CA PHE A 16 -6.16 16.01 -4.81
C PHE A 16 -5.95 15.60 -6.28
N VAL A 17 -4.82 14.94 -6.57
CA VAL A 17 -4.63 14.24 -7.85
C VAL A 17 -5.69 13.17 -7.90
N ARG A 18 -6.52 13.19 -8.96
CA ARG A 18 -7.54 12.15 -9.11
C ARG A 18 -6.84 10.79 -9.09
N PRO A 19 -7.25 9.85 -8.21
CA PRO A 19 -6.52 8.60 -7.94
C PRO A 19 -6.14 7.78 -9.19
N PHE A 20 -6.90 7.91 -10.27
CA PHE A 20 -6.71 7.17 -11.52
C PHE A 20 -5.72 7.81 -12.50
N ILE A 21 -5.29 9.05 -12.29
CA ILE A 21 -4.25 9.65 -13.14
C ILE A 21 -2.91 8.96 -12.91
N ILE A 22 -2.61 8.62 -11.64
CA ILE A 22 -1.36 7.98 -11.24
C ILE A 22 -1.20 6.57 -11.86
N THR A 23 -2.31 5.87 -12.08
CA THR A 23 -2.33 4.54 -12.70
C THR A 23 -2.47 4.57 -14.23
N GLY A 24 -2.53 5.75 -14.84
CA GLY A 24 -2.80 5.92 -16.28
C GLY A 24 -4.22 5.48 -16.67
N GLY A 25 -5.19 5.61 -15.76
CA GLY A 25 -6.59 5.22 -15.95
C GLY A 25 -6.90 3.76 -15.65
N ARG A 26 -5.89 2.93 -15.33
CA ARG A 26 -6.11 1.52 -14.98
C ARG A 26 -6.72 1.39 -13.59
N ALA A 27 -7.76 0.57 -13.49
CA ALA A 27 -8.42 0.20 -12.23
C ALA A 27 -8.04 -1.20 -11.75
N GLU A 28 -7.47 -2.03 -12.62
CA GLU A 28 -7.12 -3.42 -12.32
C GLU A 28 -5.60 -3.63 -12.25
N PRO A 29 -5.09 -4.37 -11.24
CA PRO A 29 -3.69 -4.72 -11.13
C PRO A 29 -3.32 -5.81 -12.15
N LEU A 30 -2.08 -5.77 -12.65
CA LEU A 30 -1.54 -6.81 -13.55
C LEU A 30 -1.40 -8.17 -12.84
N GLN A 31 -1.22 -8.14 -11.52
CA GLN A 31 -1.15 -9.29 -10.64
C GLN A 31 -2.46 -9.34 -9.83
N ALA A 32 -3.39 -10.17 -10.31
CA ALA A 32 -4.76 -10.23 -9.81
C ALA A 32 -4.86 -10.60 -8.32
N ASP A 33 -3.98 -11.47 -7.83
CA ASP A 33 -4.07 -12.06 -6.49
C ASP A 33 -3.40 -11.23 -5.38
N LEU A 34 -3.08 -9.95 -5.63
CA LEU A 34 -2.52 -9.09 -4.59
C LEU A 34 -3.59 -8.81 -3.51
N ARG A 35 -3.45 -9.49 -2.36
CA ARG A 35 -4.28 -9.31 -1.17
C ARG A 35 -3.73 -8.14 -0.36
N LEU A 36 -4.54 -7.58 0.54
CA LEU A 36 -4.14 -6.40 1.31
C LEU A 36 -3.02 -6.71 2.31
N GLU A 37 -3.05 -7.93 2.83
CA GLU A 37 -2.06 -8.51 3.74
C GLU A 37 -0.86 -9.15 3.02
N THR A 38 -0.82 -9.14 1.68
CA THR A 38 0.33 -9.62 0.92
C THR A 38 1.56 -8.80 1.31
N LEU A 39 2.62 -9.47 1.76
CA LEU A 39 3.89 -8.82 2.08
C LEU A 39 4.66 -8.56 0.79
N VAL A 40 5.15 -7.34 0.63
CA VAL A 40 6.04 -6.93 -0.45
C VAL A 40 7.36 -6.42 0.09
N VAL A 41 8.43 -6.65 -0.69
CA VAL A 41 9.80 -6.29 -0.33
C VAL A 41 10.50 -5.75 -1.57
N ALA A 42 11.29 -4.69 -1.41
CA ALA A 42 12.17 -4.16 -2.45
C ALA A 42 13.24 -5.17 -2.86
N VAL A 43 13.55 -5.20 -4.16
CA VAL A 43 14.57 -6.09 -4.73
C VAL A 43 15.71 -5.24 -5.30
N GLY A 44 16.93 -5.50 -4.85
CA GLY A 44 18.13 -4.88 -5.40
C GLY A 44 18.15 -3.35 -5.27
N VAL A 45 18.81 -2.70 -6.22
CA VAL A 45 18.88 -1.23 -6.31
C VAL A 45 17.69 -0.74 -7.16
N PRO A 46 16.93 0.26 -6.69
CA PRO A 46 15.81 0.81 -7.45
C PRO A 46 16.26 1.38 -8.80
N ASP A 47 15.45 1.16 -9.84
CA ASP A 47 15.66 1.78 -11.15
C ASP A 47 15.54 3.31 -11.05
N GLU A 48 16.51 4.04 -11.59
CA GLU A 48 16.56 5.51 -11.58
C GLU A 48 15.48 6.15 -12.48
N THR A 49 14.88 5.39 -13.38
CA THR A 49 13.81 5.84 -14.28
C THR A 49 12.42 5.83 -13.65
N LEU A 50 12.28 5.32 -12.42
CA LEU A 50 10.99 5.26 -11.73
C LEU A 50 10.42 6.66 -11.46
N THR A 51 9.09 6.79 -11.59
CA THR A 51 8.38 7.98 -11.15
C THR A 51 8.50 8.16 -9.63
N PHE A 52 8.27 9.37 -9.15
CA PHE A 52 8.38 9.69 -7.72
C PHE A 52 7.54 8.75 -6.84
N GLU A 53 6.29 8.48 -7.22
CA GLU A 53 5.38 7.59 -6.47
C GLU A 53 5.92 6.16 -6.42
N ARG A 54 6.45 5.66 -7.56
CA ARG A 54 7.02 4.32 -7.66
C ARG A 54 8.30 4.20 -6.84
N ARG A 55 9.18 5.19 -6.89
CA ARG A 55 10.39 5.24 -6.07
C ARG A 55 10.05 5.31 -4.57
N HIS A 56 9.03 6.08 -4.21
CA HIS A 56 8.56 6.15 -2.83
C HIS A 56 8.00 4.81 -2.34
N ILE A 57 7.24 4.10 -3.17
CA ILE A 57 6.77 2.72 -2.87
C ILE A 57 7.95 1.78 -2.65
N VAL A 58 8.98 1.80 -3.51
CA VAL A 58 10.17 0.97 -3.34
C VAL A 58 10.88 1.29 -2.02
N ALA A 59 11.04 2.57 -1.69
CA ALA A 59 11.67 2.99 -0.43
C ALA A 59 10.89 2.50 0.82
N VAL A 60 9.55 2.60 0.84
CA VAL A 60 8.77 2.08 1.97
C VAL A 60 8.81 0.56 2.08
N CYS A 61 9.16 -0.14 1.00
CA CYS A 61 9.28 -1.59 0.92
C CYS A 61 10.71 -2.12 1.17
N GLU A 62 11.67 -1.28 1.60
CA GLU A 62 13.01 -1.75 2.04
C GLU A 62 12.92 -2.79 3.16
N ARG A 63 11.84 -2.73 3.95
CA ARG A 63 11.44 -3.78 4.89
C ARG A 63 10.12 -4.41 4.44
N PRO A 64 9.87 -5.69 4.77
CA PRO A 64 8.60 -6.34 4.47
C PRO A 64 7.42 -5.50 4.95
N THR A 65 6.60 -5.09 3.99
CA THR A 65 5.47 -4.17 4.20
C THR A 65 4.26 -4.73 3.45
N THR A 66 3.08 -4.70 4.06
CA THR A 66 1.86 -5.17 3.41
C THR A 66 1.33 -4.15 2.38
N VAL A 67 0.52 -4.59 1.42
CA VAL A 67 -0.11 -3.69 0.44
C VAL A 67 -0.97 -2.62 1.12
N ALA A 68 -1.68 -2.97 2.19
CA ALA A 68 -2.45 -2.02 3.00
C ALA A 68 -1.54 -0.97 3.66
N GLU A 69 -0.40 -1.37 4.19
CA GLU A 69 0.57 -0.45 4.77
C GLU A 69 1.21 0.45 3.70
N VAL A 70 1.48 -0.06 2.49
CA VAL A 70 1.93 0.77 1.37
C VAL A 70 0.91 1.87 1.09
N ALA A 71 -0.38 1.53 0.96
CA ALA A 71 -1.43 2.51 0.73
C ALA A 71 -1.48 3.60 1.82
N SER A 72 -1.38 3.18 3.08
CA SER A 72 -1.38 4.08 4.23
C SER A 72 -0.15 5.00 4.26
N ARG A 73 1.06 4.45 4.06
CA ARG A 73 2.32 5.21 4.11
C ARG A 73 2.48 6.16 2.94
N VAL A 74 2.01 5.77 1.76
CA VAL A 74 2.10 6.57 0.54
C VAL A 74 0.93 7.56 0.42
N GLY A 75 -0.15 7.35 1.19
CA GLY A 75 -1.32 8.24 1.19
C GLY A 75 -2.21 8.10 -0.05
N VAL A 76 -2.29 6.90 -0.63
CA VAL A 76 -3.09 6.63 -1.84
C VAL A 76 -4.22 5.63 -1.56
N PRO A 77 -5.33 5.65 -2.32
CA PRO A 77 -6.38 4.65 -2.19
C PRO A 77 -5.86 3.21 -2.39
N LEU A 78 -6.45 2.24 -1.69
CA LEU A 78 -6.02 0.83 -1.74
C LEU A 78 -5.96 0.26 -3.16
N GLY A 79 -6.94 0.60 -4.02
CA GLY A 79 -6.94 0.17 -5.42
C GLY A 79 -5.74 0.71 -6.21
N VAL A 80 -5.37 1.97 -5.97
CA VAL A 80 -4.17 2.59 -6.60
C VAL A 80 -2.91 1.91 -6.09
N ALA A 81 -2.78 1.68 -4.78
CA ALA A 81 -1.65 0.95 -4.23
C ALA A 81 -1.51 -0.44 -4.85
N LYS A 82 -2.62 -1.19 -5.00
CA LYS A 82 -2.61 -2.52 -5.65
C LYS A 82 -2.08 -2.44 -7.08
N VAL A 83 -2.52 -1.48 -7.88
CA VAL A 83 -2.05 -1.30 -9.26
C VAL A 83 -0.55 -0.96 -9.30
N LEU A 84 -0.12 0.01 -8.49
CA LEU A 84 1.28 0.45 -8.48
C LEU A 84 2.24 -0.62 -7.96
N VAL A 85 1.87 -1.32 -6.89
CA VAL A 85 2.66 -2.43 -6.36
C VAL A 85 2.73 -3.56 -7.39
N SER A 86 1.61 -3.88 -8.05
CA SER A 86 1.59 -4.88 -9.10
C SER A 86 2.50 -4.52 -10.27
N ASP A 87 2.50 -3.26 -10.72
CA ASP A 87 3.41 -2.79 -11.78
C ASP A 87 4.87 -3.00 -11.36
N LEU A 88 5.22 -2.66 -10.13
CA LEU A 88 6.57 -2.79 -9.60
C LEU A 88 7.02 -4.24 -9.40
N VAL A 89 6.11 -5.15 -9.06
CA VAL A 89 6.40 -6.59 -9.02
C VAL A 89 6.67 -7.12 -10.42
N VAL A 90 5.85 -6.74 -11.41
CA VAL A 90 6.08 -7.12 -12.82
C VAL A 90 7.39 -6.54 -13.36
N ALA A 91 7.74 -5.31 -12.97
CA ALA A 91 9.00 -4.66 -13.32
C ALA A 91 10.22 -5.20 -12.54
N GLY A 92 10.04 -6.19 -11.66
CA GLY A 92 11.13 -6.79 -10.88
C GLY A 92 11.74 -5.89 -9.80
N GLN A 93 11.10 -4.75 -9.48
CA GLN A 93 11.52 -3.82 -8.43
C GLN A 93 11.07 -4.26 -7.05
N LEU A 94 9.96 -5.01 -6.99
CA LEU A 94 9.44 -5.63 -5.78
C LEU A 94 9.29 -7.13 -5.97
N THR A 95 9.33 -7.87 -4.87
CA THR A 95 8.85 -9.25 -4.77
C THR A 95 7.72 -9.32 -3.76
N CYS A 96 6.82 -10.29 -3.91
CA CYS A 96 5.68 -10.46 -3.03
C CYS A 96 5.60 -11.89 -2.47
N ARG A 97 5.15 -12.00 -1.22
CA ARG A 97 4.85 -13.28 -0.57
C ARG A 97 3.44 -13.23 0.01
N GLN A 98 2.62 -14.18 -0.41
CA GLN A 98 1.31 -14.39 0.20
C GLN A 98 1.49 -14.86 1.65
N PRO A 99 0.68 -14.36 2.60
CA PRO A 99 0.68 -14.90 3.94
C PRO A 99 0.29 -16.37 3.90
N ALA A 100 0.98 -17.18 4.71
CA ALA A 100 0.67 -18.60 4.80
C ALA A 100 -0.70 -18.79 5.46
N GLU A 101 -1.54 -19.63 4.86
CA GLU A 101 -2.73 -20.13 5.55
C GLU A 101 -2.30 -21.16 6.59
N LEU A 102 -2.60 -20.89 7.86
CA LEU A 102 -2.29 -21.78 8.96
C LEU A 102 -3.49 -22.70 9.24
N PRO A 103 -3.29 -24.03 9.37
CA PRO A 103 -4.35 -24.94 9.79
C PRO A 103 -4.93 -24.53 11.15
N LEU A 104 -6.25 -24.67 11.32
CA LEU A 104 -6.97 -24.26 12.54
C LEU A 104 -6.38 -24.90 13.80
N GLN A 105 -6.01 -26.18 13.74
CA GLN A 105 -5.32 -26.89 14.82
C GLN A 105 -4.02 -26.20 15.29
N THR A 106 -3.28 -25.56 14.38
CA THR A 106 -2.05 -24.83 14.72
C THR A 106 -2.40 -23.53 15.44
N LEU A 107 -3.43 -22.82 14.96
CA LEU A 107 -3.93 -21.60 15.59
C LEU A 107 -4.47 -21.87 17.00
N GLU A 108 -5.18 -22.99 17.20
CA GLU A 108 -5.67 -23.42 18.50
C GLU A 108 -4.52 -23.67 19.47
N ARG A 109 -3.48 -24.40 19.03
CA ARG A 109 -2.28 -24.62 19.85
C ARG A 109 -1.61 -23.30 20.26
N ILE A 110 -1.47 -22.34 19.34
CA ILE A 110 -0.90 -21.01 19.64
C ILE A 110 -1.77 -20.28 20.67
N ARG A 111 -3.09 -20.25 20.48
CA ARG A 111 -4.03 -19.61 21.40
C ARG A 111 -3.95 -20.21 22.80
N ASP A 112 -3.93 -21.54 22.89
CA ASP A 112 -3.92 -22.24 24.17
C ASP A 112 -2.59 -22.03 24.90
N HIS A 113 -1.48 -21.92 24.15
CA HIS A 113 -0.18 -21.55 24.71
C HIS A 113 -0.16 -20.12 25.28
N VAL A 114 -0.70 -19.14 24.54
CA VAL A 114 -0.76 -17.73 25.00
C VAL A 114 -1.64 -17.58 26.24
N ARG A 115 -2.72 -18.38 26.38
CA ARG A 115 -3.60 -18.36 27.56
C ARG A 115 -2.99 -19.00 28.81
N ALA A 116 -1.92 -19.77 28.67
CA ALA A 116 -1.23 -20.43 29.78
C ALA A 116 -0.07 -19.61 30.36
N LEU A 117 0.22 -18.42 29.79
CA LEU A 117 1.16 -17.42 30.29
C LEU A 117 0.46 -16.47 31.27
#